data_AF-A0A8S3SXS8-F1
#
_entry.id   AF-A0A8S3SXS8-F1
#
_cell.length_a   1.000
_cell.length_b   1.000
_cell.length_c   1.000
_cell.angle_alpha   90.00
_cell.angle_beta   90.00
_cell.angle_gamma   90.00
#
_symmetry.space_group_name_H-M   'P 1'
#
loop_
_entity.id
_entity.type
_entity.pdbx_description
1 polymer ?
#
loop_
_entity_poly.entity_id
_entity_poly.type
_entity_poly.pdbx_seq_one_letter_code
_entity_poly.pdbx_strand_id
1 'polypeptide(L)'
;MRQCIKTLALQYRRSRRFDTTMKVCFLLLTLNHIHFMFCLQKTARGYKYQSINNAAVQSLIIQEKSQVVATYCMQLCLSSEHCLGFLYRKATETCQLSSFDHKTADALGPVNPEWMYYEVFKGCHSSNCRSDYTLIAEACLCLRVNNRQYYDTAKQSCTIDGAQLLRIDSPLKQTYLQQYLITTIDSTKQRLYIQGEKIENTWTFTDGTPMEYFNWALGQPNNKVGESYLFLSPSVQYKWEDGGKGKYSFICEILL
;
A
#
# COMPACT_ATOMS: atom_id res chain seq x y z
N MET A 1 -25.81 -25.21 12.18
CA MET A 1 -25.00 -24.23 12.96
C MET A 1 -24.42 -24.73 14.28
N ARG A 2 -24.94 -25.77 14.94
CA ARG A 2 -24.36 -26.29 16.20
C ARG A 2 -23.26 -27.37 16.06
N GLN A 3 -22.92 -27.79 14.84
CA GLN A 3 -21.86 -28.79 14.60
C GLN A 3 -20.50 -28.20 14.18
N CYS A 4 -20.41 -26.92 13.76
CA CYS A 4 -19.14 -26.30 13.34
C CYS A 4 -18.31 -25.70 14.49
N ILE A 5 -18.91 -25.50 15.68
CA ILE A 5 -18.21 -24.85 16.81
C ILE A 5 -17.28 -25.82 17.56
N LYS A 6 -17.45 -27.14 17.40
CA LYS A 6 -16.66 -28.13 18.17
C LYS A 6 -15.31 -28.51 17.56
N THR A 7 -15.06 -28.26 16.27
CA THR A 7 -13.80 -28.67 15.62
C THR A 7 -12.67 -27.65 15.81
N LEU A 8 -12.98 -26.37 16.01
CA LEU A 8 -11.99 -25.31 16.24
C LEU A 8 -11.42 -25.29 17.67
N ALA A 9 -12.12 -25.89 18.65
CA ALA A 9 -11.68 -25.91 20.05
C ALA A 9 -10.62 -26.98 20.37
N LEU A 10 -10.36 -27.95 19.46
CA LEU A 10 -9.48 -29.10 19.73
C LEU A 10 -8.05 -28.96 19.17
N GLN A 11 -7.77 -28.01 18.27
CA GLN A 11 -6.39 -27.72 17.84
C GLN A 11 -5.65 -26.72 18.74
N TYR A 12 -6.35 -26.01 19.63
CA TYR A 12 -5.74 -24.96 20.46
C TYR A 12 -4.99 -25.48 21.71
N ARG A 13 -5.01 -26.79 22.00
CA ARG A 13 -4.40 -27.36 23.22
C ARG A 13 -3.00 -27.96 23.06
N ARG A 14 -2.41 -27.98 21.87
CA ARG A 14 -1.05 -28.54 21.66
C ARG A 14 -0.24 -27.76 20.63
N SER A 15 0.23 -26.56 20.99
CA SER A 15 1.50 -26.04 20.50
C SER A 15 1.94 -24.85 21.37
N ARG A 16 2.94 -25.07 22.22
CA ARG A 16 3.70 -24.01 22.87
C ARG A 16 4.94 -23.76 22.02
N ARG A 17 4.92 -22.73 21.17
CA ARG A 17 6.07 -21.92 20.74
C ARG A 17 5.56 -20.79 19.84
N PHE A 18 6.11 -19.61 20.06
CA PHE A 18 5.73 -18.31 19.50
C PHE A 18 5.81 -18.26 17.97
N ASP A 19 4.71 -17.85 17.33
CA ASP A 19 4.69 -16.88 16.23
C ASP A 19 3.24 -16.33 16.13
N THR A 20 3.01 -15.04 16.37
CA THR A 20 1.67 -14.46 16.51
C THR A 20 1.38 -13.43 15.42
N THR A 21 0.92 -13.90 14.26
CA THR A 21 0.09 -13.10 13.35
C THR A 21 -1.04 -13.97 12.78
N MET A 22 -2.13 -14.09 13.53
CA MET A 22 -3.36 -14.71 13.03
C MET A 22 -4.29 -13.61 12.51
N LYS A 23 -4.50 -13.55 11.18
CA LYS A 23 -5.52 -12.70 10.55
C LYS A 23 -6.88 -13.42 10.63
N VAL A 24 -7.92 -12.75 11.10
CA VAL A 24 -9.30 -13.27 11.09
C VAL A 24 -10.15 -12.33 10.23
N CYS A 25 -10.67 -12.83 9.12
CA CYS A 25 -11.58 -12.11 8.22
C CYS A 25 -13.01 -12.63 8.40
N PHE A 26 -14.00 -11.75 8.50
CA PHE A 26 -15.42 -12.12 8.48
C PHE A 26 -16.04 -11.72 7.14
N LEU A 27 -16.79 -12.64 6.53
CA LEU A 27 -17.51 -12.45 5.27
C LEU A 27 -19.00 -12.26 5.60
N LEU A 28 -19.56 -11.08 5.32
CA LEU A 28 -21.01 -10.83 5.39
C LEU A 28 -21.56 -10.81 3.96
N LEU A 29 -22.50 -11.71 3.67
CA LEU A 29 -23.25 -11.74 2.42
C LEU A 29 -24.49 -10.86 2.58
N THR A 30 -24.58 -9.77 1.82
CA THR A 30 -25.85 -9.10 1.54
C THR A 30 -26.05 -8.93 0.04
N LEU A 31 -27.32 -9.10 -0.36
CA LEU A 31 -27.80 -9.03 -1.73
C LEU A 31 -27.72 -7.58 -2.25
N ASN A 32 -26.56 -7.23 -2.80
CA ASN A 32 -26.33 -6.32 -3.93
C ASN A 32 -24.85 -5.89 -3.88
N HIS A 33 -24.10 -6.26 -4.91
CA HIS A 33 -22.64 -6.30 -4.99
C HIS A 33 -21.91 -5.00 -4.61
N ILE A 34 -21.32 -4.93 -3.41
CA ILE A 34 -20.00 -4.32 -3.10
C ILE A 34 -19.42 -5.06 -1.89
N HIS A 35 -18.22 -5.66 -2.02
CA HIS A 35 -17.53 -6.33 -0.91
C HIS A 35 -16.60 -5.35 -0.18
N PHE A 36 -16.78 -5.17 1.13
CA PHE A 36 -15.81 -4.50 2.02
C PHE A 36 -15.10 -5.56 2.87
N MET A 37 -13.76 -5.52 2.90
CA MET A 37 -12.94 -6.40 3.72
C MET A 37 -12.25 -5.58 4.83
N PHE A 38 -12.45 -5.97 6.09
CA PHE A 38 -11.79 -5.34 7.25
C PHE A 38 -10.60 -6.19 7.72
N CYS A 39 -9.46 -5.56 8.00
CA CYS A 39 -8.28 -6.17 8.62
C CYS A 39 -7.75 -5.27 9.76
N LEU A 40 -7.42 -5.85 10.91
CA LEU A 40 -6.76 -5.17 12.05
C LEU A 40 -5.34 -5.70 12.24
N GLN A 41 -4.37 -4.83 12.57
CA GLN A 41 -2.98 -5.21 12.87
C GLN A 41 -2.45 -4.40 14.07
N LYS A 42 -1.59 -5.00 14.91
CA LYS A 42 -1.02 -4.41 16.14
C LYS A 42 0.52 -4.47 16.11
N THR A 43 1.23 -3.45 16.59
CA THR A 43 2.71 -3.47 16.71
C THR A 43 3.25 -3.14 18.11
N ALA A 44 4.58 -3.24 18.29
CA ALA A 44 5.26 -3.74 19.49
C ALA A 44 6.39 -2.85 20.06
N ARG A 45 6.38 -1.52 19.91
CA ARG A 45 7.45 -0.65 20.45
C ARG A 45 6.86 0.55 21.20
N GLY A 46 7.17 0.63 22.50
CA GLY A 46 6.61 1.60 23.44
C GLY A 46 6.76 3.07 23.04
N TYR A 47 5.88 3.89 23.63
CA TYR A 47 5.56 5.25 23.21
C TYR A 47 6.47 6.31 23.84
N LYS A 48 6.84 7.31 23.03
CA LYS A 48 7.33 8.61 23.52
C LYS A 48 6.15 9.58 23.49
N TYR A 49 5.81 10.12 24.66
CA TYR A 49 4.72 11.08 24.86
C TYR A 49 5.10 12.46 24.31
N GLN A 50 4.18 13.07 23.58
CA GLN A 50 4.09 14.53 23.51
C GLN A 50 2.61 14.92 23.59
N SER A 51 2.25 15.67 24.62
CA SER A 51 0.92 16.27 24.75
C SER A 51 0.68 17.20 23.59
N ILE A 52 -0.32 16.88 22.77
CA ILE A 52 -0.91 17.84 21.85
C ILE A 52 -2.15 18.39 22.54
N ASN A 53 -2.07 19.64 23.00
CA ASN A 53 -3.23 20.39 23.47
C ASN A 53 -4.31 20.40 22.36
N ASN A 54 -5.59 20.32 22.72
CA ASN A 54 -6.76 20.29 21.81
C ASN A 54 -6.74 21.30 20.63
N ALA A 55 -5.90 22.33 20.66
CA ALA A 55 -5.71 23.30 19.59
C ALA A 55 -5.00 22.76 18.33
N ALA A 56 -4.13 21.73 18.42
CA ALA A 56 -3.37 21.26 17.25
C ALA A 56 -4.08 20.17 16.42
N VAL A 57 -5.13 19.53 16.96
CA VAL A 57 -6.06 18.70 16.17
C VAL A 57 -7.00 19.60 15.36
N GLN A 58 -7.41 20.75 15.93
CA GLN A 58 -8.24 21.75 15.25
C GLN A 58 -7.60 22.31 13.98
N SER A 59 -6.28 22.47 13.94
CA SER A 59 -5.56 22.94 12.73
C SER A 59 -5.51 21.92 11.58
N LEU A 60 -5.91 20.67 11.82
CA LEU A 60 -5.96 19.60 10.82
C LEU A 60 -7.41 19.26 10.42
N ILE A 61 -8.39 19.94 11.02
CA ILE A 61 -9.78 19.86 10.62
C ILE A 61 -9.99 20.78 9.43
N ILE A 62 -10.29 20.19 8.28
CA ILE A 62 -10.54 20.91 7.03
C ILE A 62 -11.92 21.56 7.09
N GLN A 63 -12.89 20.84 7.66
CA GLN A 63 -14.28 21.25 7.64
C GLN A 63 -15.07 20.56 8.76
N GLU A 64 -15.98 21.29 9.38
CA GLU A 64 -16.97 20.75 10.31
C GLU A 64 -18.39 20.87 9.72
N LYS A 65 -19.20 19.84 9.91
CA LYS A 65 -20.61 19.81 9.53
C LYS A 65 -21.44 19.18 10.63
N SER A 66 -22.57 19.79 10.96
CA SER A 66 -23.55 19.32 11.93
C SER A 66 -24.87 18.94 11.26
N GLN A 67 -25.70 18.16 11.96
CA GLN A 67 -26.98 17.65 11.47
C GLN A 67 -26.84 16.81 10.19
N VAL A 68 -25.78 16.01 10.12
CA VAL A 68 -25.46 15.17 8.96
C VAL A 68 -25.24 13.74 9.39
N VAL A 69 -25.57 12.79 8.52
CA VAL A 69 -25.24 11.37 8.74
C VAL A 69 -23.82 11.06 8.27
N ALA A 70 -23.21 10.01 8.84
CA ALA A 70 -21.83 9.64 8.53
C ALA A 70 -21.56 9.40 7.03
N THR A 71 -22.53 8.88 6.27
CA THR A 71 -22.38 8.66 4.81
C THR A 71 -22.27 9.95 4.02
N TYR A 72 -22.91 11.03 4.47
CA TYR A 72 -22.77 12.35 3.85
C TYR A 72 -21.37 12.92 4.12
N CYS A 73 -20.85 12.76 5.34
CA CYS A 73 -19.48 13.14 5.68
C CYS A 73 -18.43 12.37 4.86
N MET A 74 -18.69 11.09 4.59
CA MET A 74 -17.87 10.28 3.69
C MET A 74 -17.87 10.85 2.26
N GLN A 75 -19.03 11.23 1.72
CA GLN A 75 -19.13 11.86 0.39
C GLN A 75 -18.39 13.20 0.33
N LEU A 76 -18.52 14.04 1.37
CA LEU A 76 -17.77 15.30 1.46
C LEU A 76 -16.26 15.06 1.48
N CYS A 77 -15.80 14.05 2.23
CA CYS A 77 -14.38 13.72 2.30
C CYS A 77 -13.86 13.14 0.97
N LEU A 78 -14.63 12.28 0.29
CA LEU A 78 -14.30 11.77 -1.04
C LEU A 78 -14.19 12.88 -2.09
N SER A 79 -15.00 13.94 -1.95
CA SER A 79 -15.02 15.09 -2.87
C SER A 79 -13.93 16.13 -2.60
N SER A 80 -13.16 15.98 -1.51
CA SER A 80 -12.12 16.92 -1.10
C SER A 80 -10.75 16.28 -1.26
N GLU A 81 -9.90 16.78 -2.16
CA GLU A 81 -8.54 16.25 -2.39
C GLU A 81 -7.68 16.19 -1.12
N HIS A 82 -7.92 17.10 -0.17
CA HIS A 82 -7.15 17.19 1.07
C HIS A 82 -7.66 16.31 2.21
N CYS A 83 -8.85 15.71 2.09
CA CYS A 83 -9.43 14.89 3.15
C CYS A 83 -8.88 13.45 3.13
N LEU A 84 -8.31 12.99 4.23
CA LEU A 84 -7.78 11.62 4.41
C LEU A 84 -8.70 10.75 5.29
N GLY A 85 -9.62 11.37 6.04
CA GLY A 85 -10.62 10.70 6.86
C GLY A 85 -11.50 11.72 7.59
N PHE A 86 -12.43 11.26 8.42
CA PHE A 86 -13.26 12.15 9.23
C PHE A 86 -13.61 11.56 10.59
N LEU A 87 -13.76 12.43 11.59
CA LEU A 87 -14.36 12.10 12.88
C LEU A 87 -15.87 12.32 12.80
N TYR A 88 -16.67 11.46 13.43
CA TYR A 88 -18.13 11.59 13.49
C TYR A 88 -18.67 11.32 14.89
N ARG A 89 -19.43 12.27 15.41
CA ARG A 89 -20.12 12.18 16.69
C ARG A 89 -21.59 11.92 16.46
N LYS A 90 -22.04 10.70 16.78
CA LYS A 90 -23.43 10.29 16.60
C LYS A 90 -24.41 11.10 17.47
N ALA A 91 -24.01 11.46 18.69
CA ALA A 91 -24.86 12.18 19.63
C ALA A 91 -25.30 13.56 19.10
N THR A 92 -24.47 14.20 18.29
CA THR A 92 -24.72 15.56 17.75
C THR A 92 -24.83 15.56 16.22
N GLU A 93 -24.82 14.39 15.58
CA GLU A 93 -24.79 14.23 14.12
C GLU A 93 -23.76 15.17 13.45
N THR A 94 -22.58 15.23 14.06
CA THR A 94 -21.51 16.16 13.65
C THR A 94 -20.33 15.39 13.11
N CYS A 95 -19.76 15.83 11.98
CA CYS A 95 -18.46 15.36 11.52
C CYS A 95 -17.44 16.46 11.34
N GLN A 96 -16.19 16.06 11.49
CA GLN A 96 -15.00 16.87 11.25
C GLN A 96 -14.13 16.15 10.23
N LEU A 97 -14.05 16.69 9.01
CA LEU A 97 -13.17 16.20 7.96
C LEU A 97 -11.72 16.52 8.34
N SER A 98 -10.83 15.57 8.14
CA SER A 98 -9.44 15.68 8.54
C SER A 98 -8.50 15.45 7.37
N SER A 99 -7.46 16.27 7.27
CA SER A 99 -6.34 16.06 6.33
C SER A 99 -5.25 15.14 6.91
N PHE A 100 -5.53 14.47 8.02
CA PHE A 100 -4.58 13.64 8.74
C PHE A 100 -4.95 12.16 8.62
N ASP A 101 -4.01 11.35 8.13
CA ASP A 101 -4.14 9.89 8.11
C ASP A 101 -3.90 9.32 9.52
N HIS A 102 -4.99 8.96 10.19
CA HIS A 102 -4.96 8.40 11.53
C HIS A 102 -4.34 6.99 11.60
N LYS A 103 -3.94 6.35 10.48
CA LYS A 103 -3.22 5.06 10.50
C LYS A 103 -1.85 5.10 11.15
N THR A 104 -1.22 6.27 11.23
CA THR A 104 0.02 6.46 12.02
C THR A 104 -0.24 6.60 13.52
N ALA A 105 -1.51 6.59 13.94
CA ALA A 105 -1.91 6.80 15.32
C ALA A 105 -2.15 5.49 16.09
N ASP A 106 -1.06 4.78 16.37
CA ASP A 106 -0.92 4.15 17.68
C ASP A 106 -0.83 5.24 18.81
N ALA A 107 -0.88 6.54 18.45
CA ALA A 107 -0.53 7.71 19.27
C ALA A 107 -1.67 8.65 19.71
N LEU A 108 -2.95 8.43 19.36
CA LEU A 108 -4.02 9.38 19.71
C LEU A 108 -4.67 9.20 21.08
N GLY A 109 -4.23 8.22 21.87
CA GLY A 109 -4.87 7.93 23.16
C GLY A 109 -6.36 7.61 23.00
N PRO A 110 -7.17 7.63 24.07
CA PRO A 110 -8.61 7.52 23.92
C PRO A 110 -9.11 8.73 23.14
N VAL A 111 -9.43 8.54 21.86
CA VAL A 111 -10.43 9.38 21.18
C VAL A 111 -11.60 9.44 22.14
N ASN A 112 -12.09 10.64 22.48
CA ASN A 112 -13.31 10.78 23.27
C ASN A 112 -14.31 9.75 22.71
N PRO A 113 -14.81 8.78 23.51
CA PRO A 113 -15.57 7.65 23.00
C PRO A 113 -16.84 8.03 22.23
N GLU A 114 -17.24 9.30 22.32
CA GLU A 114 -18.33 9.88 21.54
C GLU A 114 -18.01 10.07 20.04
N TRP A 115 -16.73 10.19 19.67
CA TRP A 115 -16.28 10.39 18.29
C TRP A 115 -15.76 9.09 17.69
N MET A 116 -16.30 8.74 16.53
CA MET A 116 -15.87 7.60 15.72
C MET A 116 -15.04 8.12 14.55
N TYR A 117 -13.84 7.59 14.35
CA TYR A 117 -13.04 7.89 13.17
C TYR A 117 -13.43 6.97 12.01
N TYR A 118 -13.60 7.56 10.84
CA TYR A 118 -13.83 6.88 9.57
C TYR A 118 -12.67 7.21 8.63
N GLU A 119 -11.93 6.17 8.25
CA GLU A 119 -10.97 6.28 7.17
C GLU A 119 -11.72 6.34 5.83
N VAL A 120 -11.34 7.28 4.98
CA VAL A 120 -11.92 7.40 3.65
C VAL A 120 -10.89 6.98 2.63
N PHE A 121 -11.05 5.76 2.13
CA PHE A 121 -10.32 5.29 0.97
C PHE A 121 -10.87 6.00 -0.26
N LYS A 122 -10.21 7.07 -0.67
CA LYS A 122 -10.36 7.57 -2.04
C LYS A 122 -9.86 6.47 -2.95
N GLY A 123 -10.79 5.76 -3.57
CA GLY A 123 -10.46 4.85 -4.65
C GLY A 123 -9.63 5.59 -5.68
N CYS A 124 -8.71 4.89 -6.30
CA CYS A 124 -7.81 5.46 -7.30
C CYS A 124 -8.64 5.97 -8.49
N HIS A 125 -8.14 6.98 -9.21
CA HIS A 125 -8.75 7.43 -10.47
C HIS A 125 -8.57 6.35 -11.55
N SER A 126 -9.35 5.27 -11.44
CA SER A 126 -9.27 4.08 -12.28
C SER A 126 -9.52 4.37 -13.76
N SER A 127 -10.21 5.47 -14.08
CA SER A 127 -10.41 5.97 -15.44
C SER A 127 -9.11 6.27 -16.18
N ASN A 128 -8.03 6.59 -15.45
CA ASN A 128 -6.73 6.90 -16.04
C ASN A 128 -5.87 5.66 -16.24
N CYS A 129 -6.31 4.49 -15.77
CA CYS A 129 -5.61 3.24 -16.04
C CYS A 129 -6.06 2.67 -17.38
N ARG A 130 -5.17 2.71 -18.36
CA ARG A 130 -5.44 2.23 -19.73
C ARG A 130 -5.71 0.73 -19.73
N SER A 131 -6.56 0.25 -20.63
CA SER A 131 -7.06 -1.14 -20.64
C SER A 131 -6.02 -2.24 -20.86
N ASP A 132 -4.86 -1.90 -21.40
CA ASP A 132 -3.71 -2.78 -21.58
C ASP A 132 -2.76 -2.80 -20.36
N TYR A 133 -3.07 -2.03 -19.33
CA TYR A 133 -2.47 -2.09 -18.00
C TYR A 133 -3.42 -2.81 -17.03
N THR A 134 -2.86 -3.38 -15.97
CA THR A 134 -3.62 -3.97 -14.87
C THR A 134 -3.74 -2.98 -13.73
N LEU A 135 -4.97 -2.69 -13.32
CA LEU A 135 -5.28 -1.90 -12.14
C LEU A 135 -5.29 -2.78 -10.88
N ILE A 136 -4.50 -2.39 -9.89
CA ILE A 136 -4.59 -2.87 -8.50
C ILE A 136 -5.23 -1.73 -7.69
N ALA A 137 -6.56 -1.79 -7.56
CA ALA A 137 -7.36 -0.69 -7.04
C ALA A 137 -7.09 -0.40 -5.56
N GLU A 138 -6.65 -1.38 -4.79
CA GLU A 138 -6.33 -1.24 -3.36
C GLU A 138 -5.03 -0.48 -3.11
N ALA A 139 -4.20 -0.29 -4.15
CA ALA A 139 -2.86 0.29 -4.06
C ALA A 139 -2.62 1.45 -5.03
N CYS A 140 -3.61 1.81 -5.85
CA CYS A 140 -3.47 2.80 -6.93
C CYS A 140 -2.32 2.52 -7.87
N LEU A 141 -2.15 1.24 -8.20
CA LEU A 141 -1.15 0.81 -9.16
C LEU A 141 -1.81 0.49 -10.49
N CYS A 142 -1.32 1.11 -11.55
CA CYS A 142 -1.68 0.77 -12.91
C CYS A 142 -0.42 0.25 -13.61
N LEU A 143 -0.30 -1.07 -13.77
CA LEU A 143 0.96 -1.73 -14.13
C LEU A 143 0.87 -2.53 -15.42
N ARG A 144 1.95 -2.54 -16.21
CA ARG A 144 2.10 -3.47 -17.34
C ARG A 144 3.48 -4.10 -17.33
N VAL A 145 3.50 -5.43 -17.43
CA VAL A 145 4.73 -6.20 -17.60
C VAL A 145 5.04 -6.29 -19.10
N ASN A 146 6.25 -5.89 -19.48
CA ASN A 146 6.68 -5.81 -20.87
C ASN A 146 7.78 -6.84 -21.18
N ASN A 147 7.99 -7.08 -22.47
CA ASN A 147 9.00 -8.02 -22.97
C ASN A 147 10.44 -7.52 -22.73
N ARG A 148 11.42 -8.41 -22.96
CA ARG A 148 12.81 -8.14 -22.58
C ARG A 148 13.44 -7.00 -23.37
N GLN A 149 14.00 -6.02 -22.67
CA GLN A 149 14.76 -4.90 -23.24
C GLN A 149 15.97 -4.55 -22.37
N TYR A 150 16.93 -3.79 -22.92
CA TYR A 150 17.97 -3.14 -22.11
C TYR A 150 17.35 -2.05 -21.24
N TYR A 151 17.98 -1.74 -20.11
CA TYR A 151 17.44 -0.79 -19.13
C TYR A 151 17.02 0.56 -19.75
N ASP A 152 17.92 1.19 -20.52
CA ASP A 152 17.63 2.49 -21.12
C ASP A 152 16.48 2.41 -22.15
N THR A 153 16.42 1.34 -22.92
CA THR A 153 15.32 1.07 -23.84
C THR A 153 14.01 0.77 -23.10
N ALA A 154 14.05 0.07 -21.97
CA ALA A 154 12.89 -0.18 -21.12
C ALA A 154 12.34 1.12 -20.51
N LYS A 155 13.24 1.98 -19.99
CA LYS A 155 12.93 3.33 -19.52
C LYS A 155 12.23 4.14 -20.61
N GLN A 156 12.84 4.25 -21.79
CA GLN A 156 12.27 4.94 -22.94
C GLN A 156 10.93 4.35 -23.37
N SER A 157 10.80 3.02 -23.39
CA SER A 157 9.55 2.34 -23.76
C SER A 157 8.40 2.69 -22.82
N CYS A 158 8.63 2.80 -21.51
CA CYS A 158 7.60 3.27 -20.59
C CYS A 158 7.28 4.76 -20.84
N THR A 159 8.30 5.60 -21.02
CA THR A 159 8.10 7.04 -21.25
C THR A 159 7.31 7.35 -22.52
N ILE A 160 7.61 6.69 -23.65
CA ILE A 160 6.87 6.81 -24.91
C ILE A 160 5.39 6.45 -24.72
N ASP A 161 5.12 5.54 -23.78
CA ASP A 161 3.79 5.04 -23.49
C ASP A 161 3.01 5.91 -22.48
N GLY A 162 3.54 7.07 -22.10
CA GLY A 162 2.95 7.94 -21.08
C GLY A 162 3.07 7.38 -19.66
N ALA A 163 4.01 6.47 -19.43
CA ALA A 163 4.26 5.77 -18.19
C ALA A 163 5.71 5.99 -17.72
N GLN A 164 6.08 5.38 -16.59
CA GLN A 164 7.47 5.28 -16.16
C GLN A 164 7.82 3.83 -15.81
N LEU A 165 9.12 3.51 -15.71
CA LEU A 165 9.51 2.26 -15.05
C LEU A 165 8.95 2.26 -13.62
N LEU A 166 8.51 1.11 -13.15
CA LEU A 166 7.90 0.96 -11.84
C LEU A 166 8.78 1.53 -10.72
N ARG A 167 8.32 2.61 -10.08
CA ARG A 167 8.92 3.18 -8.88
C ARG A 167 8.36 2.49 -7.65
N ILE A 168 9.22 1.88 -6.84
CA ILE A 168 8.80 1.31 -5.55
C ILE A 168 9.40 2.13 -4.42
N ASP A 169 8.57 2.98 -3.82
CA ASP A 169 8.96 3.98 -2.83
C ASP A 169 8.22 3.83 -1.48
N SER A 170 7.39 2.79 -1.35
CA SER A 170 6.72 2.49 -0.08
C SER A 170 6.57 0.99 0.16
N PRO A 171 6.57 0.56 1.44
CA PRO A 171 6.26 -0.82 1.81
C PRO A 171 4.89 -1.30 1.33
N LEU A 172 3.90 -0.39 1.31
CA LEU A 172 2.54 -0.70 0.88
C LEU A 172 2.52 -1.06 -0.61
N LYS A 173 3.16 -0.24 -1.44
CA LYS A 173 3.30 -0.48 -2.88
C LYS A 173 3.99 -1.83 -3.14
N GLN A 174 5.11 -2.09 -2.46
CA GLN A 174 5.82 -3.36 -2.55
C GLN A 174 4.93 -4.56 -2.19
N THR A 175 4.13 -4.46 -1.14
CA THR A 175 3.26 -5.55 -0.66
C THR A 175 2.21 -5.94 -1.70
N TYR A 176 1.49 -4.95 -2.24
CA TYR A 176 0.45 -5.20 -3.25
C TYR A 176 1.03 -5.67 -4.57
N LEU A 177 2.14 -5.07 -5.00
CA LEU A 177 2.88 -5.52 -6.17
C LEU A 177 3.30 -6.99 -6.02
N GLN A 178 3.95 -7.34 -4.90
CA GLN A 178 4.44 -8.69 -4.67
C GLN A 178 3.30 -9.72 -4.71
N GLN A 179 2.17 -9.41 -4.07
CA GLN A 179 0.98 -10.25 -4.12
C GLN A 179 0.50 -10.45 -5.57
N TYR A 180 0.37 -9.36 -6.33
CA TYR A 180 -0.04 -9.41 -7.73
C TYR A 180 0.90 -10.25 -8.60
N LEU A 181 2.22 -10.05 -8.46
CA LEU A 181 3.22 -10.78 -9.25
C LEU A 181 3.23 -12.28 -8.91
N ILE A 182 3.06 -12.65 -7.64
CA ILE A 182 3.01 -14.07 -7.21
C ILE A 182 1.77 -14.78 -7.75
N THR A 183 0.61 -14.11 -7.77
CA THR A 183 -0.66 -14.75 -8.17
C THR A 183 -0.91 -14.75 -9.67
N THR A 184 -0.34 -13.79 -10.40
CA THR A 184 -0.78 -13.47 -11.77
C THR A 184 0.30 -13.77 -12.81
N ILE A 185 1.57 -13.76 -12.41
CA ILE A 185 2.67 -14.02 -13.32
C ILE A 185 3.15 -15.44 -13.12
N ASP A 186 3.06 -16.24 -14.18
CA ASP A 186 3.65 -17.58 -14.23
C ASP A 186 5.12 -17.52 -13.76
N SER A 187 5.47 -18.38 -12.79
CA SER A 187 6.77 -18.42 -12.11
C SER A 187 7.94 -18.73 -13.05
N THR A 188 7.65 -18.99 -14.33
CA THR A 188 8.59 -19.12 -15.44
C THR A 188 9.15 -17.79 -15.95
N LYS A 189 8.68 -16.62 -15.46
CA LYS A 189 9.16 -15.31 -15.92
C LYS A 189 10.37 -14.80 -15.15
N GLN A 190 11.35 -14.32 -15.90
CA GLN A 190 12.67 -13.87 -15.46
C GLN A 190 12.63 -12.61 -14.58
N ARG A 191 13.79 -12.25 -14.01
CA ARG A 191 14.01 -10.99 -13.28
C ARG A 191 13.40 -9.80 -14.05
N LEU A 192 12.74 -8.90 -13.33
CA LEU A 192 12.03 -7.75 -13.88
C LEU A 192 12.78 -6.46 -13.54
N TYR A 193 13.16 -5.66 -14.54
CA TYR A 193 13.64 -4.31 -14.28
C TYR A 193 12.55 -3.45 -13.62
N ILE A 194 12.97 -2.70 -12.61
CA ILE A 194 12.21 -1.62 -11.96
C ILE A 194 13.02 -0.33 -12.02
N GLN A 195 12.39 0.79 -11.71
CA GLN A 195 13.06 2.09 -11.71
C GLN A 195 14.15 2.12 -10.65
N GLY A 196 15.33 2.65 -11.00
CA GLY A 196 16.47 2.75 -10.11
C GLY A 196 17.80 2.38 -10.75
N GLU A 197 18.77 3.26 -10.59
CA GLU A 197 20.14 3.05 -11.00
C GLU A 197 21.13 3.48 -9.92
N LYS A 198 22.32 2.87 -9.92
CA LYS A 198 23.37 3.20 -8.97
C LYS A 198 24.31 4.25 -9.55
N ILE A 199 24.23 5.48 -9.03
CA ILE A 199 25.03 6.65 -9.42
C ILE A 199 25.92 7.03 -8.24
N GLU A 200 27.24 7.06 -8.44
CA GLU A 200 28.20 7.46 -7.39
C GLU A 200 27.98 6.73 -6.04
N ASN A 201 27.74 5.41 -6.10
CA ASN A 201 27.40 4.55 -4.96
C ASN A 201 26.05 4.79 -4.28
N THR A 202 25.21 5.66 -4.83
CA THR A 202 23.86 5.94 -4.33
C THR A 202 22.82 5.36 -5.29
N TRP A 203 21.79 4.70 -4.74
CA TRP A 203 20.64 4.26 -5.52
C TRP A 203 19.68 5.44 -5.73
N THR A 204 19.40 5.73 -6.99
CA THR A 204 18.68 6.94 -7.40
C THR A 204 17.58 6.57 -8.38
N PHE A 205 16.40 7.17 -8.23
CA PHE A 205 15.32 7.08 -9.22
C PHE A 205 15.68 7.85 -10.49
N THR A 206 14.96 7.60 -11.59
CA THR A 206 15.31 8.20 -12.89
C THR A 206 15.09 9.70 -12.98
N ASP A 207 14.41 10.29 -12.00
CA ASP A 207 14.21 11.74 -11.84
C ASP A 207 15.33 12.41 -11.02
N GLY A 208 16.32 11.64 -10.55
CA GLY A 208 17.41 12.12 -9.71
C GLY A 208 17.13 12.05 -8.21
N THR A 209 15.94 11.64 -7.78
CA THR A 209 15.59 11.51 -6.36
C THR A 209 16.35 10.33 -5.73
N PRO A 210 17.11 10.53 -4.64
CA PRO A 210 17.72 9.44 -3.90
C PRO A 210 16.66 8.49 -3.31
N MET A 211 16.94 7.19 -3.29
CA MET A 211 16.05 6.21 -2.68
C MET A 211 16.19 6.18 -1.16
N GLU A 212 15.06 6.22 -0.46
CA GLU A 212 15.00 6.06 1.00
C GLU A 212 14.44 4.70 1.43
N TYR A 213 13.64 4.08 0.56
CA TYR A 213 13.03 2.78 0.80
C TYR A 213 13.73 1.69 -0.02
N PHE A 214 13.97 0.54 0.61
CA PHE A 214 14.57 -0.62 -0.01
C PHE A 214 13.89 -1.91 0.46
N ASN A 215 13.75 -2.88 -0.45
CA ASN A 215 13.26 -4.23 -0.13
C ASN A 215 14.19 -5.33 -0.66
N TRP A 216 15.46 -5.22 -0.32
CA TRP A 216 16.50 -6.17 -0.74
C TRP A 216 16.18 -7.61 -0.35
N ALA A 217 16.51 -8.53 -1.25
CA ALA A 217 16.60 -9.95 -0.94
C ALA A 217 17.78 -10.22 0.02
N LEU A 218 17.76 -11.38 0.66
CA LEU A 218 18.85 -11.77 1.56
C LEU A 218 20.18 -11.82 0.78
N GLY A 219 21.20 -11.11 1.27
CA GLY A 219 22.50 -11.02 0.60
C GLY A 219 22.59 -9.96 -0.50
N GLN A 220 21.55 -9.14 -0.68
CA GLN A 220 21.53 -8.02 -1.64
C GLN A 220 21.53 -6.66 -0.92
N PRO A 221 22.00 -5.58 -1.57
CA PRO A 221 22.72 -5.61 -2.84
C PRO A 221 24.11 -6.21 -2.63
N ASN A 222 24.56 -7.05 -3.55
CA ASN A 222 25.86 -7.70 -3.46
C ASN A 222 26.98 -6.84 -4.10
N ASN A 223 26.59 -5.77 -4.83
CA ASN A 223 27.44 -4.73 -5.37
C ASN A 223 28.59 -5.25 -6.23
N LYS A 224 28.36 -6.31 -7.02
CA LYS A 224 29.36 -6.76 -7.99
C LYS A 224 29.64 -5.68 -9.02
N VAL A 225 30.85 -5.72 -9.57
CA VAL A 225 31.28 -4.79 -10.62
C VAL A 225 30.31 -4.85 -11.80
N GLY A 226 29.76 -3.70 -12.17
CA GLY A 226 28.81 -3.55 -13.27
C GLY A 226 27.35 -3.79 -12.89
N GLU A 227 27.04 -4.10 -11.63
CA GLU A 227 25.65 -4.16 -11.13
C GLU A 227 25.17 -2.76 -10.72
N SER A 228 24.38 -2.15 -11.61
CA SER A 228 23.93 -0.76 -11.46
C SER A 228 22.43 -0.60 -11.62
N TYR A 229 21.66 -1.69 -11.72
CA TYR A 229 20.22 -1.65 -11.95
C TYR A 229 19.47 -2.53 -10.95
N LEU A 230 18.22 -2.16 -10.68
CA LEU A 230 17.33 -2.87 -9.76
C LEU A 230 16.45 -3.90 -10.47
N PHE A 231 16.25 -5.03 -9.81
CA PHE A 231 15.43 -6.13 -10.29
C PHE A 231 14.49 -6.65 -9.21
N LEU A 232 13.27 -7.01 -9.60
CA LEU A 232 12.44 -7.95 -8.84
C LEU A 232 12.72 -9.36 -9.33
N SER A 233 12.97 -10.29 -8.42
CA SER A 233 13.36 -11.65 -8.77
C SER A 233 12.37 -12.70 -8.24
N PRO A 234 11.79 -13.55 -9.12
CA PRO A 234 10.79 -14.54 -8.71
C PRO A 234 11.34 -15.57 -7.71
N SER A 235 12.63 -15.92 -7.79
CA SER A 235 13.29 -16.91 -6.91
C SER A 235 13.34 -16.47 -5.45
N VAL A 236 13.21 -15.16 -5.20
CA VAL A 236 13.20 -14.54 -3.87
C VAL A 236 11.87 -13.82 -3.62
N GLN A 237 10.78 -14.36 -4.18
CA GLN A 237 9.43 -13.85 -4.02
C GLN A 237 9.30 -12.38 -4.43
N TYR A 238 9.96 -11.94 -5.50
CA TYR A 238 9.98 -10.55 -5.97
C TYR A 238 10.50 -9.54 -4.94
N LYS A 239 11.46 -9.96 -4.10
CA LYS A 239 12.38 -9.04 -3.43
C LYS A 239 13.42 -8.49 -4.41
N TRP A 240 14.12 -7.44 -3.99
CA TRP A 240 15.02 -6.69 -4.86
C TRP A 240 16.40 -7.32 -4.93
N GLU A 241 17.00 -7.29 -6.11
CA GLU A 241 18.39 -7.65 -6.35
C GLU A 241 19.02 -6.54 -7.19
N ASP A 242 20.31 -6.26 -6.98
CA ASP A 242 21.10 -5.51 -7.95
C ASP A 242 21.60 -6.44 -9.06
N GLY A 243 21.82 -5.89 -10.24
CA GLY A 243 22.27 -6.68 -11.38
C GLY A 243 22.81 -5.84 -12.52
N GLY A 244 23.45 -6.54 -13.46
CA GLY A 244 24.16 -5.92 -14.56
C GLY A 244 23.31 -5.53 -15.76
N LYS A 245 24.00 -5.02 -16.78
CA LYS A 245 23.42 -4.75 -18.10
C LYS A 245 22.96 -6.05 -18.75
N GLY A 246 21.78 -6.03 -19.33
CA GLY A 246 21.26 -7.13 -20.14
C GLY A 246 19.85 -6.84 -20.62
N LYS A 247 19.27 -7.78 -21.37
CA LYS A 247 17.86 -7.69 -21.76
C LYS A 247 17.02 -8.38 -20.72
N TYR A 248 16.10 -7.68 -20.08
CA TYR A 248 15.18 -8.25 -19.09
C TYR A 248 13.78 -7.69 -19.29
N SER A 249 12.78 -8.48 -18.91
CA SER A 249 11.41 -7.98 -18.83
C SER A 249 11.35 -6.84 -17.82
N PHE A 250 10.36 -5.96 -17.93
CA PHE A 250 10.30 -4.75 -17.12
C PHE A 250 8.86 -4.35 -16.84
N ILE A 251 8.64 -3.63 -15.76
CA ILE A 251 7.29 -3.16 -15.40
C ILE A 251 7.21 -1.66 -15.67
N CYS A 252 6.22 -1.25 -16.45
CA CYS A 252 5.81 0.14 -16.54
C CYS A 252 4.66 0.41 -15.57
N GLU A 253 4.61 1.62 -15.01
CA GLU A 253 3.48 2.13 -14.23
C GLU A 253 2.96 3.45 -14.82
N ILE A 254 1.63 3.60 -14.88
CA ILE A 254 0.96 4.88 -15.08
C ILE A 254 0.68 5.48 -13.71
N LEU A 255 1.01 6.75 -13.53
CA LEU A 255 0.68 7.51 -12.33
C LEU A 255 -0.80 7.91 -12.40
N LEU A 256 -1.60 7.45 -11.42
CA LEU A 256 -3.05 7.68 -11.33
C LEU A 256 -3.41 8.90 -10.49
#